data_AF-A0A0S7CY07-F1
#
_entry.id   AF-A0A0S7CY07-F1
#
_cell.length_a   1.000
_cell.length_b   1.000
_cell.length_c   1.000
_cell.angle_alpha   90.00
_cell.angle_beta   90.00
_cell.angle_gamma   90.00
#
_symmetry.space_group_name_H-M   'P 1'
#
loop_
_entity.id
_entity.type
_entity.pdbx_description
1 polymer ?
#
loop_
_entity_poly.entity_id
_entity_poly.type
_entity_poly.pdbx_seq_one_letter_code
_entity_poly.pdbx_strand_id
1 'polypeptide(L)'
;MHAGGADYELALVDVTSDALLGVPEAMVRALSELLSYETEGEGNVLDDVAERWAAQEDMPFDAQQARLYVQQLAALASDVEKAERGGLYVWSAEQ
;
A
#
# COMPACT_ATOMS: atom_id res chain seq x y z
N MET A 1 18.30 -5.12 18.43
CA MET A 1 17.00 -4.45 18.28
C MET A 1 16.49 -4.84 16.91
N HIS A 2 15.60 -5.83 16.82
CA HIS A 2 14.93 -6.17 15.55
C HIS A 2 13.66 -5.33 15.54
N ALA A 3 13.53 -4.40 14.58
CA ALA A 3 12.27 -3.71 14.32
C ALA A 3 11.24 -4.79 13.95
N GLY A 4 10.29 -5.05 14.84
CA GLY A 4 9.20 -5.98 14.59
C GLY A 4 8.34 -5.39 13.48
N GLY A 5 8.38 -6.00 12.30
CA GLY A 5 7.42 -5.73 11.25
C GLY A 5 6.03 -5.96 11.83
N ALA A 6 5.18 -4.93 11.76
CA ALA A 6 3.81 -5.07 12.17
C ALA A 6 3.11 -6.07 11.24
N ASP A 7 2.59 -7.16 11.82
CA ASP A 7 1.65 -8.06 11.15
C ASP A 7 0.35 -7.29 10.93
N TYR A 8 0.16 -6.74 9.74
CA TYR A 8 -1.07 -6.08 9.35
C TYR A 8 -2.05 -7.14 8.80
N GLU A 9 -2.91 -7.68 9.65
CA GLU A 9 -4.02 -8.53 9.20
C GLU A 9 -5.13 -7.67 8.57
N LEU A 10 -5.55 -8.02 7.35
CA LEU A 10 -6.68 -7.38 6.66
C LEU A 10 -7.97 -7.65 7.45
N ALA A 11 -8.68 -6.59 7.84
CA ALA A 11 -9.94 -6.74 8.55
C ALA A 11 -11.04 -7.19 7.56
N LEU A 12 -11.63 -8.37 7.79
CA LEU A 12 -12.79 -8.88 7.06
C LEU A 12 -14.01 -8.00 7.34
N VAL A 13 -14.39 -7.17 6.37
CA VAL A 13 -15.64 -6.39 6.40
C VAL A 13 -16.65 -7.07 5.47
N ASP A 14 -17.75 -7.57 6.05
CA ASP A 14 -18.85 -8.21 5.31
C ASP A 14 -19.61 -7.18 4.47
N VAL A 15 -19.30 -7.10 3.17
CA VAL A 15 -20.18 -6.47 2.17
C VAL A 15 -20.14 -7.25 0.86
N THR A 16 -20.81 -8.41 0.85
CA THR A 16 -21.36 -9.05 -0.36
C THR A 16 -20.42 -9.15 -1.58
N SER A 17 -19.23 -9.70 -1.42
CA SER A 17 -18.48 -10.40 -2.48
C SER A 17 -17.29 -11.05 -1.80
N ASP A 18 -17.12 -12.37 -1.90
CA ASP A 18 -15.94 -13.09 -1.36
C ASP A 18 -14.60 -12.56 -1.92
N ALA A 19 -14.65 -11.66 -2.91
CA ALA A 19 -13.55 -11.05 -3.62
C ALA A 19 -13.22 -9.61 -3.20
N LEU A 20 -13.97 -8.96 -2.28
CA LEU A 20 -13.74 -7.55 -1.90
C LEU A 20 -13.23 -7.43 -0.46
N LEU A 21 -11.98 -6.99 -0.30
CA LEU A 21 -11.31 -6.84 0.99
C LEU A 21 -11.11 -5.36 1.32
N GLY A 22 -11.54 -4.93 2.50
CA GLY A 22 -11.25 -3.60 3.03
C GLY A 22 -9.80 -3.50 3.48
N VAL A 23 -9.10 -2.46 3.05
CA VAL A 23 -7.74 -2.18 3.52
C VAL A 23 -7.82 -1.54 4.91
N PRO A 24 -7.12 -2.07 5.93
CA PRO A 24 -7.12 -1.50 7.27
C PRO A 24 -6.68 -0.03 7.26
N GLU A 25 -7.33 0.81 8.07
CA GLU A 25 -7.01 2.25 8.19
C GLU A 25 -5.52 2.50 8.49
N ALA A 26 -4.91 1.64 9.31
CA ALA A 26 -3.48 1.73 9.63
C ALA A 26 -2.58 1.56 8.39
N MET A 27 -2.98 0.70 7.44
CA MET A 27 -2.26 0.48 6.20
C MET A 27 -2.50 1.63 5.21
N VAL A 28 -3.73 2.15 5.13
CA VAL A 28 -4.05 3.35 4.33
C VAL A 28 -3.21 4.53 4.80
N ARG A 29 -3.12 4.74 6.12
CA ARG A 29 -2.28 5.80 6.69
C ARG A 29 -0.78 5.60 6.43
N ALA A 30 -0.27 4.38 6.59
CA ALA A 30 1.14 4.11 6.28
C ALA A 30 1.47 4.36 4.79
N LEU A 31 0.54 4.04 3.88
CA LEU A 31 0.66 4.34 2.46
C LEU A 31 0.57 5.84 2.16
N SER A 32 -0.31 6.59 2.84
CA SER A 32 -0.45 8.04 2.63
C SER A 32 0.79 8.82 3.12
N GLU A 33 1.43 8.34 4.19
CA GLU A 33 2.66 8.92 4.72
C GLU A 33 3.88 8.65 3.82
N LEU A 34 3.83 7.63 2.95
CA LEU A 34 4.95 7.19 2.13
C LEU A 34 5.53 8.28 1.21
N LEU A 35 4.68 9.12 0.61
CA LEU A 35 5.10 10.22 -0.27
C LEU A 35 5.72 11.40 0.49
N SER A 36 5.45 11.52 1.79
CA SER A 36 6.01 12.59 2.63
C SER A 36 7.50 12.37 2.90
N TYR A 37 7.94 11.12 3.01
CA TYR A 37 9.36 10.76 3.24
C TYR A 37 10.28 11.15 2.08
N GLU A 38 9.79 11.18 0.82
CA GLU A 38 10.57 11.70 -0.31
C GLU A 38 10.90 13.20 -0.15
N THR A 39 10.07 13.94 0.59
CA THR A 39 10.21 15.40 0.78
C THR A 39 11.12 15.75 1.97
N GLU A 40 11.25 14.87 2.96
CA GLU A 40 11.99 15.13 4.20
C GLU A 40 13.50 14.78 4.14
N GLY A 41 13.98 14.24 3.02
CA GLY A 41 15.42 14.10 2.75
C GLY A 41 16.10 12.89 3.41
N GLU A 42 15.35 11.92 3.94
CA GLU A 42 15.88 10.69 4.56
C GLU A 42 16.30 9.59 3.57
N GLY A 43 16.41 9.90 2.28
CA GLY A 43 16.68 8.91 1.24
C GLY A 43 15.39 8.46 0.56
N ASN A 44 15.52 7.81 -0.59
CA ASN A 44 14.37 7.49 -1.45
C ASN A 44 13.66 6.24 -0.93
N VAL A 45 12.96 6.34 0.21
CA VAL A 45 12.20 5.24 0.83
C VAL A 45 11.26 4.56 -0.17
N LEU A 46 10.74 5.35 -1.13
CA LEU A 46 9.93 4.86 -2.22
C LEU A 46 10.70 3.90 -3.16
N ASP A 47 11.97 4.18 -3.47
CA ASP A 47 12.83 3.25 -4.21
C ASP A 47 13.05 1.95 -3.42
N ASP A 48 13.34 2.05 -2.11
CA ASP A 48 13.54 0.87 -1.28
C ASP A 48 12.30 -0.03 -1.21
N VAL A 49 11.11 0.57 -1.14
CA VAL A 49 9.84 -0.16 -1.16
C VAL A 49 9.60 -0.77 -2.55
N ALA A 50 9.85 -0.02 -3.62
CA ALA A 50 9.70 -0.50 -4.99
C ALA A 50 10.64 -1.68 -5.29
N GLU A 51 11.90 -1.60 -4.85
CA GLU A 51 12.86 -2.70 -4.97
C GLU A 51 12.41 -3.94 -4.21
N ARG A 52 11.90 -3.78 -2.98
CA ARG A 52 11.37 -4.90 -2.18
C ARG A 52 10.13 -5.54 -2.78
N TRP A 53 9.27 -4.75 -3.43
CA TRP A 53 8.12 -5.26 -4.15
C TRP A 53 8.56 -6.02 -5.39
N ALA A 54 9.43 -5.45 -6.22
CA ALA A 54 9.95 -6.14 -7.41
C ALA A 54 10.78 -7.39 -7.10
N ALA A 55 11.33 -7.48 -5.88
CA ALA A 55 12.07 -8.66 -5.41
C ALA A 55 11.17 -9.79 -4.89
N GLN A 56 9.84 -9.60 -4.80
CA GLN A 56 8.93 -10.68 -4.42
C GLN A 56 8.90 -11.77 -5.50
N GLU A 57 8.74 -13.02 -5.06
CA GLU A 57 8.58 -14.16 -5.97
C GLU A 57 7.34 -13.95 -6.86
N ASP A 58 7.46 -14.35 -8.13
CA ASP A 58 6.40 -14.23 -9.15
C ASP A 58 5.91 -12.81 -9.47
N MET A 59 6.65 -11.75 -9.11
CA MET A 59 6.26 -10.40 -9.50
C MET A 59 6.40 -10.16 -11.01
N PRO A 60 5.34 -9.73 -11.71
CA PRO A 60 5.35 -9.56 -13.16
C PRO A 60 5.91 -8.19 -13.60
N PHE A 61 6.60 -7.48 -12.72
CA PHE A 61 7.09 -6.12 -12.95
C PHE A 61 8.43 -5.86 -12.25
N ASP A 62 9.23 -4.96 -12.83
CA ASP A 62 10.53 -4.55 -12.29
C ASP A 62 10.43 -3.41 -11.27
N ALA A 63 11.56 -2.99 -10.69
CA ALA A 63 11.61 -1.94 -9.67
C ALA A 63 11.11 -0.58 -10.20
N GLN A 64 11.32 -0.26 -11.47
CA GLN A 64 10.85 0.99 -12.05
C GLN A 64 9.32 1.00 -12.14
N GLN A 65 8.74 -0.11 -12.61
CA GLN A 65 7.30 -0.28 -12.71
C GLN A 65 6.64 -0.41 -11.33
N ALA A 66 7.28 -1.11 -10.39
CA ALA A 66 6.87 -1.18 -8.99
C ALA A 66 6.83 0.23 -8.35
N ARG A 67 7.84 1.07 -8.60
CA ARG A 67 7.88 2.46 -8.10
C ARG A 67 6.63 3.24 -8.54
N LEU A 68 6.25 3.12 -9.81
CA LEU A 68 5.05 3.79 -10.32
C LEU A 68 3.77 3.30 -9.62
N TYR A 69 3.64 2.00 -9.38
CA TYR A 69 2.49 1.45 -8.68
C TYR A 69 2.43 1.88 -7.21
N VAL A 70 3.57 1.85 -6.52
CA VAL A 70 3.67 2.31 -5.13
C VAL A 70 3.30 3.79 -5.02
N GLN A 71 3.75 4.64 -5.96
CA GLN A 71 3.35 6.05 -6.01
C GLN A 71 1.85 6.23 -6.21
N GLN A 72 1.24 5.47 -7.13
CA GLN A 72 -0.18 5.54 -7.40
C GLN A 72 -1.02 5.09 -6.19
N LEU A 73 -0.60 4.02 -5.51
CA LEU A 73 -1.25 3.52 -4.30
C LEU A 73 -1.15 4.53 -3.16
N ALA A 74 0.04 5.11 -2.95
CA ALA A 74 0.26 6.11 -1.91
C ALA A 74 -0.56 7.39 -2.15
N ALA A 75 -0.63 7.86 -3.40
CA ALA A 75 -1.46 9.01 -3.77
C ALA A 75 -2.95 8.73 -3.53
N LEU A 76 -3.42 7.54 -3.93
CA LEU A 76 -4.80 7.11 -3.67
C LEU A 76 -5.10 7.05 -2.16
N ALA A 77 -4.17 6.51 -1.37
CA ALA A 77 -4.31 6.44 0.07
C ALA A 77 -4.36 7.83 0.73
N SER A 78 -3.53 8.78 0.28
CA SER A 78 -3.61 10.19 0.73
C SER A 78 -4.94 10.86 0.42
N ASP A 79 -5.58 10.52 -0.70
CA ASP A 79 -6.89 11.06 -1.05
C ASP A 79 -8.00 10.44 -0.22
N VAL A 80 -7.91 9.13 0.07
CA VAL A 80 -8.84 8.41 0.96
C VAL A 80 -8.75 8.93 2.39
N GLU A 81 -7.55 9.18 2.92
CA GLU A 81 -7.36 9.71 4.28
C GLU A 81 -8.04 11.07 4.49
N LYS A 82 -8.07 11.91 3.45
CA LYS A 82 -8.72 13.24 3.49
C LYS A 82 -10.24 13.17 3.37
N ALA A 83 -10.81 12.03 2.99
CA ALA A 83 -12.23 11.89 2.76
C ALA A 83 -12.96 11.43 4.03
N GLU A 84 -13.95 12.21 4.50
CA GLU A 84 -14.70 11.93 5.74
C GLU A 84 -15.46 10.58 5.75
N ARG A 85 -15.69 9.98 4.58
CA ARG A 85 -16.37 8.68 4.41
C ARG A 85 -15.71 7.80 3.34
N GLY A 86 -14.42 8.01 3.07
CA GLY A 86 -13.66 7.22 2.10
C GLY A 86 -13.13 5.92 2.71
N GLY A 87 -13.02 4.87 1.90
CA GLY A 87 -12.34 3.64 2.26
C GLY A 87 -11.60 3.08 1.06
N LEU A 88 -10.46 2.42 1.31
CA LEU A 88 -9.70 1.73 0.28
C LEU A 88 -10.10 0.25 0.29
N TYR A 89 -10.44 -0.28 -0.88
CA TYR A 89 -10.89 -1.65 -1.05
C TYR A 89 -10.10 -2.32 -2.16
N VAL A 90 -9.67 -3.55 -1.93
CA VAL A 90 -9.00 -4.40 -2.90
C VAL A 90 -9.99 -5.42 -3.40
N TRP A 91 -10.09 -5.53 -4.72
CA TRP A 91 -10.87 -6.57 -5.37
C TRP A 91 -9.94 -7.59 -6.02
N SER A 92 -9.99 -8.84 -5.57
CA SER A 92 -9.28 -9.96 -6.21
C SER A 92 -10.28 -10.79 -7.00
N ALA A 93 -10.33 -10.59 -8.32
CA ALA A 93 -11.01 -11.55 -9.18
C ALA A 93 -10.13 -12.82 -9.25
N GLU A 94 -10.56 -13.91 -8.63
CA GLU A 94 -10.04 -15.22 -9.01
C GLU A 94 -10.35 -15.42 -10.50
N GLN A 95 -9.32 -15.59 -11.33
CA GLN A 95 -9.43 -15.99 -12.74
C GLN A 95 -9.03 -17.46 -12.85
#